data_AF-A0AAU2LRJ1-F1
#
_entry.id   AF-A0AAU2LRJ1-F1
#
_cell.length_a   1.000
_cell.length_b   1.000
_cell.length_c   1.000
_cell.angle_alpha   90.00
_cell.angle_beta   90.00
_cell.angle_gamma   90.00
#
_symmetry.space_group_name_H-M   'P 1'
#
loop_
_entity.id
_entity.type
_entity.pdbx_description
1 polymer ?
#
loop_
_entity_poly.entity_id
_entity_poly.type
_entity_poly.pdbx_seq_one_letter_code
_entity_poly.pdbx_strand_id
1 'polypeptide(L)'
;MGGSVAATAFLDGSDCLLARYEPNGRLDHSFGNNGCVVTSTAPGKADDEIFDIPLSGAGKFIAAGECDQPTTGRDICPARYEVGSPH
;
A
#
# COMPACT_ATOMS: atom_id res chain seq x y z
N MET A 1 -14.94 -5.76 -14.69
CA MET A 1 -13.61 -5.75 -14.06
C MET A 1 -13.42 -4.39 -13.41
N GLY A 2 -13.71 -4.26 -12.12
CA GLY A 2 -13.72 -2.96 -11.44
C GLY A 2 -14.00 -3.16 -9.97
N GLY A 3 -12.97 -3.54 -9.21
CA GLY A 3 -12.97 -3.44 -7.76
C GLY A 3 -12.32 -2.13 -7.33
N SER A 4 -12.60 -1.72 -6.11
CA SER A 4 -12.04 -0.51 -5.51
C SER A 4 -10.89 -0.91 -4.59
N VAL A 5 -9.71 -0.32 -4.77
CA VAL A 5 -8.67 -0.35 -3.75
C VAL A 5 -8.95 0.80 -2.78
N ALA A 6 -9.07 0.49 -1.50
CA ALA A 6 -9.18 1.47 -0.44
C ALA A 6 -8.17 1.06 0.63
N ALA A 7 -7.24 1.93 0.98
CA ALA A 7 -6.23 1.62 1.98
C ALA A 7 -5.77 2.86 2.73
N THR A 8 -5.95 2.83 4.04
CA THR A 8 -4.90 3.18 5.01
C THR A 8 -5.27 2.49 6.34
N ALA A 9 -4.39 1.65 6.87
CA ALA A 9 -4.40 1.24 8.27
C ALA A 9 -2.95 1.16 8.77
N PHE A 10 -2.69 1.77 9.92
CA PHE A 10 -1.38 1.80 10.56
C PHE A 10 -1.19 0.53 11.38
N LEU A 11 -0.15 -0.25 11.07
CA LEU A 11 0.30 -1.35 11.92
C LEU A 11 1.56 -0.91 12.68
N ASP A 12 1.82 -1.56 13.81
CA ASP A 12 2.72 -1.09 14.86
C ASP A 12 4.16 -0.80 14.38
N GLY A 13 4.51 0.48 14.34
CA GLY A 13 5.84 0.91 13.89
C GLY A 13 5.90 1.33 12.43
N SER A 14 4.80 1.90 11.93
CA SER A 14 4.78 2.78 10.76
C SER A 14 4.76 2.09 9.41
N ASP A 15 4.50 0.78 9.36
CA ASP A 15 4.28 0.09 8.10
C ASP A 15 2.89 0.41 7.51
N CYS A 16 2.85 0.57 6.20
CA CYS A 16 1.63 0.81 5.46
C CYS A 16 0.91 -0.50 5.13
N LEU A 17 -0.33 -0.67 5.58
CA LEU A 17 -1.19 -1.76 5.13
C LEU A 17 -2.12 -1.31 3.99
N LEU A 18 -2.05 -2.03 2.87
CA LEU A 18 -3.02 -1.92 1.78
C LEU A 18 -3.95 -3.12 1.76
N ALA A 19 -5.26 -2.87 1.65
CA ALA A 19 -6.28 -3.89 1.42
C ALA A 19 -7.01 -3.64 0.09
N ARG A 20 -7.40 -4.72 -0.59
CA ARG A 20 -8.22 -4.62 -1.82
C ARG A 20 -9.61 -5.18 -1.59
N TYR A 21 -10.62 -4.48 -2.07
CA TYR A 21 -12.01 -4.92 -2.02
C TYR A 21 -12.57 -5.13 -3.44
N GLU A 22 -13.39 -6.16 -3.59
CA GLU A 22 -14.23 -6.38 -4.76
C GLU A 22 -15.31 -5.28 -4.86
N PRO A 23 -15.93 -5.05 -6.05
CA PRO A 23 -17.00 -4.07 -6.17
C PRO A 23 -18.22 -4.33 -5.28
N ASN A 24 -18.38 -5.57 -4.81
CA ASN A 24 -19.41 -5.97 -3.86
C ASN A 24 -19.05 -5.66 -2.40
N GLY A 25 -17.89 -5.04 -2.14
CA GLY A 25 -17.38 -4.70 -0.82
C GLY A 25 -16.67 -5.83 -0.07
N ARG A 26 -16.53 -7.03 -0.67
CA ARG A 26 -15.82 -8.16 -0.05
C ARG A 26 -14.31 -7.99 -0.18
N LEU A 27 -13.56 -8.47 0.80
CA LEU A 27 -12.09 -8.50 0.71
C LEU A 27 -11.67 -9.42 -0.43
N ASP A 28 -10.76 -8.92 -1.27
CA ASP A 28 -10.23 -9.66 -2.40
C ASP A 28 -9.01 -10.46 -1.96
N HIS A 29 -9.24 -11.71 -1.54
CA HIS A 29 -8.18 -12.59 -1.03
C HIS A 29 -7.11 -12.97 -2.07
N SER A 30 -7.26 -12.59 -3.35
CA SER A 30 -6.22 -12.77 -4.37
C SER A 30 -5.13 -11.69 -4.32
N PHE A 31 -5.29 -10.67 -3.47
CA PHE A 31 -4.34 -9.58 -3.30
C PHE A 31 -3.38 -9.85 -2.14
N GLY A 32 -2.07 -9.88 -2.40
CA GLY A 32 -1.06 -10.03 -1.35
C GLY A 32 -1.27 -11.28 -0.49
N ASN A 33 -1.09 -11.12 0.83
CA ASN A 33 -1.37 -12.15 1.82
C ASN A 33 -2.81 -12.01 2.32
N ASN A 34 -3.71 -12.90 1.85
CA ASN A 34 -5.11 -12.97 2.24
C ASN A 34 -5.93 -11.68 2.04
N GLY A 35 -5.55 -10.84 1.07
CA GLY A 35 -6.24 -9.59 0.74
C GLY A 35 -5.51 -8.33 1.20
N CYS A 36 -4.35 -8.48 1.85
CA CYS A 36 -3.56 -7.38 2.38
C CYS A 36 -2.09 -7.45 1.94
N VAL A 37 -1.46 -6.29 1.83
CA VAL A 37 0.00 -6.15 1.69
C VAL A 37 0.47 -5.20 2.77
N VAL A 38 1.53 -5.57 3.48
CA VAL A 38 2.26 -4.67 4.39
C VAL A 38 3.51 -4.24 3.65
N THR A 39 3.73 -2.93 3.54
CA THR A 39 4.90 -2.37 2.87
C THR A 39 5.63 -1.46 3.83
N SER A 40 6.91 -1.80 4.03
CA SER A 40 7.90 -0.92 4.64
C SER A 40 8.58 -0.15 3.52
N THR A 41 8.51 1.18 3.56
CA THR A 41 9.15 2.05 2.55
C THR A 41 10.47 2.64 3.05
N ALA A 42 10.75 2.54 4.35
CA ALA A 42 12.02 2.93 4.96
C ALA A 42 12.53 1.90 5.99
N PRO A 43 13.85 1.74 6.14
CA PRO A 43 14.42 0.95 7.23
C PRO A 43 14.28 1.69 8.57
N GLY A 44 13.56 1.10 9.53
CA GLY A 44 13.42 1.65 10.88
C GLY A 44 11.98 1.56 11.39
N LYS A 45 11.71 2.21 12.54
CA LYS A 45 10.36 2.48 13.06
C LYS A 45 10.07 3.96 12.89
N ALA A 46 9.88 4.41 11.66
CA ALA A 46 9.68 5.81 11.36
C ALA A 46 8.43 5.96 10.49
N ASP A 47 7.67 7.05 10.67
CA ASP A 47 6.32 7.22 10.13
C ASP A 47 6.29 7.16 8.59
N ASP A 48 5.73 6.08 8.02
CA ASP A 48 5.37 6.00 6.61
C ASP A 48 3.89 6.36 6.46
N GLU A 49 3.60 7.38 5.66
CA GLU A 49 2.24 7.86 5.41
C GLU A 49 1.92 7.73 3.93
N ILE A 50 0.81 7.07 3.58
CA ILE A 50 0.26 7.07 2.22
C ILE A 50 -0.82 8.15 2.13
N PHE A 51 -0.63 9.10 1.22
CA PHE A 51 -1.58 10.18 0.98
C PHE A 51 -2.55 9.88 -0.16
N ASP A 52 -2.11 9.12 -1.17
CA ASP A 52 -2.92 8.83 -2.35
C ASP A 52 -2.59 7.46 -2.96
N ILE A 53 -3.60 6.82 -3.54
CA ILE A 53 -3.48 5.55 -4.25
C ILE A 53 -4.18 5.63 -5.60
N PRO A 54 -3.59 6.32 -6.60
CA PRO A 54 -4.18 6.37 -7.93
C PRO A 54 -4.30 4.98 -8.55
N LEU A 55 -5.51 4.69 -9.05
CA LEU A 55 -5.77 3.55 -9.91
C LEU A 55 -5.05 3.75 -11.25
N SER A 56 -4.02 2.96 -11.52
CA SER A 56 -3.30 3.01 -12.81
C SER A 56 -3.97 2.18 -13.91
N GLY A 57 -5.18 1.66 -13.68
CA GLY A 57 -5.86 0.72 -14.59
C GLY A 57 -5.20 -0.67 -14.59
N ALA A 58 -5.93 -1.67 -15.12
CA ALA A 58 -5.45 -3.06 -15.27
C ALA A 58 -4.85 -3.71 -14.00
N GLY A 59 -5.39 -3.42 -12.81
CA GLY A 59 -4.92 -4.02 -11.56
C GLY A 59 -3.55 -3.51 -11.08
N LYS A 60 -3.16 -2.31 -11.52
CA LYS A 60 -1.94 -1.63 -11.08
C LYS A 60 -2.31 -0.43 -10.23
N PHE A 61 -1.59 -0.27 -9.14
CA PHE A 61 -1.81 0.82 -8.19
C PHE A 61 -0.45 1.36 -7.74
N ILE A 62 -0.37 2.66 -7.52
CA ILE A 62 0.79 3.29 -6.89
C ILE A 62 0.28 3.86 -5.58
N ALA A 63 0.88 3.52 -4.46
CA ALA A 63 0.72 4.30 -3.23
C ALA A 63 1.80 5.37 -3.21
N ALA A 64 1.38 6.63 -3.06
CA ALA A 64 2.29 7.76 -2.94
C ALA A 64 2.20 8.33 -1.52
N GLY A 65 3.37 8.59 -0.95
CA GLY A 65 3.50 8.85 0.47
C GLY A 65 4.82 9.49 0.85
N GLU A 66 4.95 9.79 2.13
CA GLU A 66 6.19 10.20 2.77
C GLU A 66 6.72 9.04 3.62
N CYS A 67 8.04 8.94 3.72
CA CYS A 67 8.71 8.05 4.66
C CYS A 67 9.88 8.75 5.31
N ASP A 68 10.17 8.39 6.56
CA ASP A 68 11.31 8.95 7.29
C ASP A 68 12.55 8.04 7.12
N GLN A 69 13.52 8.52 6.37
CA GLN A 69 14.78 7.83 6.10
C GLN A 69 15.85 8.24 7.13
N PRO A 70 16.66 7.30 7.66
CA PRO A 70 17.66 7.60 8.70
C PRO A 70 18.69 8.66 8.33
N THR A 71 19.00 8.81 7.03
CA THR A 71 20.07 9.69 6.54
C THR A 71 19.57 11.00 5.96
N THR A 72 18.35 11.04 5.45
CA THR A 72 17.78 12.16 4.68
C THR A 72 16.60 12.81 5.40
N GLY A 73 16.08 12.18 6.46
CA GLY A 73 14.86 12.62 7.13
C GLY A 73 13.65 12.29 6.25
N ARG A 74 12.69 13.20 6.21
CA ARG A 74 11.45 13.02 5.44
C ARG A 74 11.69 13.04 3.95
N ASP A 75 11.38 11.94 3.28
CA ASP A 75 11.48 11.74 1.84
C ASP A 75 10.13 11.37 1.22
N ILE A 76 10.03 11.50 -0.12
CA ILE A 76 8.90 11.00 -0.90
C ILE A 76 9.17 9.55 -1.31
N CYS A 77 8.29 8.63 -0.89
CA CYS A 77 8.52 7.20 -1.02
C CYS A 77 7.32 6.50 -1.67
N PRO A 78 7.31 6.36 -3.01
CA PRO A 78 6.23 5.68 -3.71
C PRO A 78 6.41 4.16 -3.72
N ALA A 79 5.31 3.43 -3.55
CA ALA A 79 5.25 1.98 -3.68
C ALA A 79 4.30 1.58 -4.82
N ARG A 80 4.68 0.57 -5.61
CA ARG A 80 3.91 0.09 -6.76
C ARG A 80 3.41 -1.33 -6.51
N TYR A 81 2.14 -1.56 -6.81
CA TYR A 81 1.45 -2.83 -6.60
C TYR A 81 0.80 -3.33 -7.88
N GLU A 82 0.83 -4.65 -8.06
CA GLU A 82 0.12 -5.34 -9.14
C GLU A 82 -0.67 -6.54 -8.59
N VAL A 83 -1.88 -6.72 -9.12
CA VAL A 83 -2.69 -7.90 -8.81
C VAL A 83 -2.02 -9.16 -9.35
N GLY A 84 -1.81 -10.16 -8.49
CA GLY A 84 -1.24 -11.46 -8.86
C GLY A 84 0.28 -11.53 -8.83
N SER A 85 0.97 -10.43 -8.50
CA SER A 85 2.41 -10.45 -8.22
C SER A 85 2.66 -10.85 -6.76
N PRO A 86 3.58 -11.80 -6.49
CA PRO A 86 4.04 -12.04 -5.13
C PRO A 86 4.82 -10.82 -4.67
N HIS A 87 4.29 -10.13 -3.66
CA HIS A 87 4.94 -9.06 -2.92
C HIS A 87 5.35 -9.57 -1.54
#